data_AF-D4KWD3-F1
#
_entry.id   AF-D4KWD3-F1
#
_cell.length_a   1.000
_cell.length_b   1.000
_cell.length_c   1.000
_cell.angle_alpha   90.00
_cell.angle_beta   90.00
_cell.angle_gamma   90.00
#
_symmetry.space_group_name_H-M   'P 1'
#
loop_
_entity.id
_entity.type
_entity.pdbx_description
1 polymer ?
#
loop_
_entity_poly.entity_id
_entity_poly.type
_entity_poly.pdbx_seq_one_letter_code
_entity_poly.pdbx_strand_id
1 'polypeptide(L)' 'MKKYRDSLEKTPEPVLLSQIQTKMDLRGLMHYAKEKGKKVMELSEKERMSFIKK' A
#
# COMPACT_ATOMS: atom_id res chain seq x y z
N MET A 1 -30.33 9.96 -17.05
CA MET A 1 -28.90 10.16 -17.40
C MET A 1 -28.21 11.31 -16.66
N LYS A 2 -28.91 12.36 -16.18
CA LYS A 2 -28.31 13.48 -15.44
C LYS A 2 -27.43 13.03 -14.26
N LYS A 3 -27.97 12.15 -13.40
CA LYS A 3 -27.27 11.59 -12.23
C LYS A 3 -25.92 10.92 -12.54
N TYR A 4 -25.79 10.28 -13.71
CA TYR A 4 -24.54 9.61 -14.11
C TYR A 4 -23.47 10.63 -14.50
N ARG A 5 -23.85 11.68 -15.23
CA ARG A 5 -22.94 12.77 -15.60
C ARG A 5 -22.47 13.54 -14.37
N ASP A 6 -23.39 13.86 -13.46
CA ASP A 6 -23.07 14.54 -12.19
C ASP A 6 -22.13 13.72 -11.29
N SER A 7 -22.17 12.38 -11.39
CA SER A 7 -21.26 11.48 -10.67
C SER A 7 -19.87 11.45 -11.29
N LEU A 8 -19.77 11.50 -12.62
CA LEU A 8 -18.49 11.50 -13.33
C LEU A 8 -17.71 12.78 -13.06
N GLU A 9 -18.38 13.94 -13.01
CA GLU A 9 -17.74 15.22 -12.68
C GLU A 9 -17.13 15.25 -11.27
N LYS A 10 -17.68 14.46 -10.34
CA LYS A 10 -17.18 14.35 -8.96
C LYS A 10 -16.19 13.20 -8.77
N THR A 11 -15.95 12.40 -9.80
CA THR A 11 -15.03 11.26 -9.69
C THR A 11 -13.61 11.80 -9.74
N PRO A 12 -12.78 11.58 -8.70
CA PRO A 12 -11.39 12.02 -8.71
C PRO A 12 -10.61 11.33 -9.83
N GLU A 13 -9.59 12.00 -10.33
CA GLU A 13 -8.70 11.42 -11.33
C GLU A 13 -7.99 10.16 -10.79
N PRO A 14 -7.70 9.17 -11.65
CA PRO A 14 -6.99 7.97 -11.24
C PRO A 14 -5.59 8.34 -10.73
N VAL A 15 -5.23 7.81 -9.57
CA VAL A 15 -3.87 7.96 -9.03
C VAL A 15 -2.93 7.05 -9.83
N LEU A 16 -1.95 7.66 -10.48
CA LEU A 16 -0.94 6.93 -11.23
C LEU A 16 0.04 6.26 -10.27
N LEU A 17 0.54 5.07 -10.62
CA LEU A 17 1.55 4.37 -9.82
C LEU A 17 2.83 5.21 -9.63
N SER A 18 3.16 6.08 -10.60
CA SER A 18 4.27 7.02 -10.50
C SER A 18 4.08 8.11 -9.44
N GLN A 19 2.83 8.41 -9.08
CA GLN A 19 2.50 9.40 -8.03
C GLN A 19 2.57 8.79 -6.63
N ILE A 20 2.64 7.46 -6.50
CA ILE A 20 2.80 6.78 -5.22
C ILE A 20 4.27 6.90 -4.79
N GLN A 21 4.55 7.84 -3.88
CA GLN A 21 5.89 8.05 -3.33
C GLN A 21 6.32 6.93 -2.37
N THR A 22 5.37 6.33 -1.65
CA THR A 22 5.65 5.30 -0.67
C THR A 22 6.00 3.98 -1.35
N LYS A 23 7.26 3.54 -1.17
CA LYS A 23 7.73 2.25 -1.67
C LYS A 23 7.93 1.30 -0.49
N MET A 24 7.40 0.09 -0.55
CA MET A 24 7.61 -0.90 0.52
C MET A 24 8.63 -1.96 0.08
N ASP A 25 9.58 -2.28 0.95
CA ASP A 25 10.53 -3.38 0.74
C ASP A 25 9.88 -4.73 1.05
N LEU A 26 9.11 -5.24 0.09
CA LEU A 26 8.42 -6.52 0.22
C LEU A 26 9.39 -7.68 0.47
N ARG A 27 10.56 -7.65 -0.19
CA ARG A 27 11.55 -8.73 -0.06
C ARG A 27 12.15 -8.75 1.34
N GLY A 28 12.56 -7.59 1.84
CA GLY A 28 13.04 -7.45 3.23
C GLY A 28 11.99 -7.88 4.25
N LEU A 29 10.74 -7.46 4.06
CA LEU A 29 9.62 -7.80 4.94
C LEU A 29 9.36 -9.32 4.99
N MET A 30 9.39 -10.00 3.83
CA MET A 30 9.20 -11.45 3.76
C MET A 30 10.35 -12.22 4.43
N HIS A 31 11.60 -11.80 4.20
CA HIS A 31 12.75 -12.41 4.84
C HIS A 31 12.70 -12.25 6.37
N TYR A 32 12.39 -11.05 6.85
CA TYR A 32 12.24 -10.77 8.28
C TYR A 32 11.17 -11.64 8.96
N ALA A 33 9.99 -11.76 8.32
CA ALA A 33 8.92 -12.61 8.83
C ALA A 33 9.37 -14.08 8.93
N LYS A 34 10.05 -14.57 7.88
CA LYS A 34 10.58 -15.94 7.81
C LYS A 34 11.61 -16.21 8.90
N GLU A 35 12.54 -15.29 9.14
CA GLU A 35 13.56 -15.42 10.20
C GLU A 35 12.94 -15.45 11.60
N LYS A 36 11.84 -14.72 11.81
CA LYS A 36 11.08 -14.76 13.06
C LYS A 36 10.15 -15.97 13.18
N GLY A 37 10.05 -16.82 12.16
CA GLY A 37 9.12 -17.95 12.12
C GLY A 37 7.64 -17.53 12.10
N LYS A 38 7.34 -16.30 11.66
CA LYS A 38 5.99 -15.73 11.62
C LYS A 38 5.53 -15.49 10.19
N LYS A 39 4.22 -15.45 9.97
CA LYS A 39 3.65 -14.94 8.72
C LYS A 39 3.72 -13.41 8.71
N VAL A 40 3.78 -12.80 7.53
CA VAL A 40 3.75 -11.34 7.39
C VAL A 40 2.51 -10.73 8.05
N MET A 41 1.37 -11.45 8.02
CA MET A 41 0.12 -11.06 8.67
C MET A 41 0.18 -11.04 10.21
N GLU A 42 1.17 -11.70 10.82
CA GLU A 42 1.35 -11.77 12.28
C GLU A 42 2.36 -10.73 12.78
N LEU A 43 3.02 -9.99 11.88
CA LEU A 43 3.86 -8.86 12.24
C LEU A 43 3.00 -7.69 12.75
N SER A 44 3.50 -7.00 13.77
CA SER A 44 2.90 -5.77 14.26
C SER A 44 2.98 -4.65 13.23
N GLU A 45 2.12 -3.63 13.36
CA GLU A 45 2.17 -2.48 12.44
C GLU A 45 3.52 -1.76 12.49
N LYS A 46 4.14 -1.64 13.67
CA LYS A 46 5.47 -1.04 13.82
C LYS A 46 6.54 -1.78 13.01
N GLU A 47 6.51 -3.12 13.04
CA GLU A 47 7.42 -3.95 12.26
C GLU A 47 7.17 -3.84 10.76
N ARG A 48 5.92 -3.69 10.31
CA ARG A 48 5.62 -3.50 8.88
C ARG A 48 6.04 -2.12 8.40
N MET A 49 5.80 -1.08 9.20
CA MET A 49 6.11 0.31 8.85
C MET A 49 7.61 0.54 8.68
N SER A 50 8.49 -0.23 9.33
CA SER A 50 9.94 -0.10 9.14
C SER A 50 10.42 -0.48 7.73
N PHE A 51 9.60 -1.19 6.94
CA PHE A 51 9.92 -1.56 5.56
C PHE A 51 9.38 -0.55 4.53
N ILE A 52 8.72 0.52 4.95
CA ILE A 52 8.30 1.61 4.06
C ILE A 52 9.49 2.54 3.84
N LYS A 53 9.99 2.58 2.60
CA LYS A 53 10.98 3.54 2.13
C LYS A 53 10.28 4.89 1.91
N LYS A 54 10.82 5.92 2.56
CA LYS A 54 10.47 7.32 2.30
C LYS A 54 11.04 7.76 0.96
#